data_AF-A0A9J6F1Z9-F1
#
_entry.id   AF-A0A9J6F1Z9-F1
#
_cell.length_a   1.000
_cell.length_b   1.000
_cell.length_c   1.000
_cell.angle_alpha   90.00
_cell.angle_beta   90.00
_cell.angle_gamma   90.00
#
_symmetry.space_group_name_H-M   'P 1'
#
loop_
_entity.id
_entity.type
_entity.pdbx_description
1 polymer ?
#
loop_
_entity_poly.entity_id
_entity_poly.type
_entity_poly.pdbx_seq_one_letter_code
_entity_poly.pdbx_strand_id
1 'polypeptide(L)'
;MFVQRSRMCRTQCCPIIAWTCPCLTTAASPLKTSCNNAARPVPAKIRPDPNSVDRLLHAGQAAYAMRSFGTQANERSSSAAFLQSKKWREKEKVLKPQNERLRSTVDTYKKELERLKKECHISKFLNVVRDSELACTKAKIILDQVINYKAKKPIWSETTIRQCTILHHLSAKSYEHMRTENLLSFPCRNTLRKYLGSSSGEVRFSELIKRRLSAELECLTTPQSKLCSLVVDEMRIRQKLEYHKQRDAFLGDIDLSADLNHLLLASDKGQLANSLLCFLLCALHASFKIPVEYFFTKGCSGELLAKTVQHVIRKTEEVGFRIVRLVTDNHKVNIAAMEKMSQGHLQTKIRHPVDPSRYLFLAFDQSHIIKNIRSQFLSKQIACQQKISAVYLKDLYRMQQGSLVKPVRFLTRKHVYPSDKH
;
A
#
# COMPACT_ATOMS: atom_id res chain seq x y z
N MET A 1 10.55 14.07 -3.89
CA MET A 1 10.16 14.81 -5.10
C MET A 1 11.18 14.46 -6.17
N PHE A 2 10.97 13.36 -6.91
CA PHE A 2 11.83 12.95 -8.02
C PHE A 2 10.90 12.68 -9.21
N VAL A 3 11.00 13.53 -10.23
CA VAL A 3 10.27 13.40 -11.48
C VAL A 3 11.26 12.91 -12.51
N GLN A 4 11.17 11.64 -12.90
CA GLN A 4 11.84 11.14 -14.08
C GLN A 4 10.79 10.99 -15.19
N ARG A 5 10.79 11.93 -16.13
CA ARG A 5 10.06 11.80 -17.40
C ARG A 5 10.85 10.84 -18.29
N SER A 6 10.53 9.56 -18.24
CA SER A 6 10.97 8.60 -19.25
C SER A 6 10.01 8.64 -20.43
N ARG A 7 10.45 9.20 -21.56
CA ARG A 7 9.74 9.08 -22.85
C ARG A 7 9.82 7.62 -23.31
N MET A 8 8.74 6.88 -23.13
CA MET A 8 8.59 5.53 -23.66
C MET A 8 8.15 5.61 -25.13
N CYS A 9 8.98 5.06 -26.02
CA CYS A 9 8.65 4.86 -27.43
C CYS A 9 7.45 3.92 -27.54
N ARG A 10 6.43 4.34 -28.30
CA ARG A 10 5.27 3.52 -28.67
C ARG A 10 5.68 2.43 -29.67
N THR A 11 5.43 1.17 -29.35
CA THR A 11 5.05 0.14 -30.33
C THR A 11 4.15 -0.89 -29.67
N GLN A 12 2.89 -0.84 -30.11
CA GLN A 12 1.88 -1.90 -30.27
C GLN A 12 1.35 -2.70 -29.05
N CYS A 13 0.08 -2.37 -28.79
CA CYS A 13 -0.99 -2.99 -28.02
C CYS A 13 -1.05 -4.53 -27.98
N CYS A 14 -1.34 -5.08 -26.80
CA CYS A 14 -2.47 -5.99 -26.51
C CYS A 14 -2.64 -6.14 -24.97
N PRO A 15 -3.79 -6.63 -24.46
CA PRO A 15 -4.65 -5.86 -23.56
C PRO A 15 -4.34 -5.97 -22.07
N ILE A 16 -4.85 -4.96 -21.36
CA ILE A 16 -4.89 -4.80 -19.91
C ILE A 16 -5.70 -5.94 -19.30
N ILE A 17 -5.02 -6.86 -18.62
CA ILE A 17 -5.64 -7.76 -17.65
C ILE A 17 -5.58 -7.03 -16.31
N ALA A 18 -6.74 -6.74 -15.74
CA ALA A 18 -6.88 -6.19 -14.40
C ALA A 18 -6.42 -7.24 -13.37
N TRP A 19 -5.38 -6.93 -12.61
CA TRP A 19 -4.97 -7.74 -11.46
C TRP A 19 -5.70 -7.21 -10.22
N THR A 20 -6.82 -7.85 -9.90
CA THR A 20 -7.36 -7.87 -8.54
C THR A 20 -6.48 -8.76 -7.69
N CYS A 21 -5.87 -8.20 -6.64
CA CYS A 21 -5.22 -8.95 -5.59
C CYS A 21 -6.25 -9.16 -4.46
N PRO A 22 -6.71 -10.40 -4.18
CA PRO A 22 -7.46 -10.69 -2.97
C PRO A 22 -6.50 -11.07 -1.84
N CYS A 23 -6.93 -10.83 -0.60
CA CYS A 23 -6.28 -11.15 0.69
C CYS A 23 -5.54 -9.99 1.38
N LEU A 24 -6.32 -9.19 2.10
CA LEU A 24 -5.89 -8.51 3.33
C LEU A 24 -7.02 -8.72 4.36
N THR A 25 -7.00 -9.89 4.99
CA THR A 25 -7.73 -10.14 6.25
C THR A 25 -6.93 -9.51 7.38
N THR A 26 -7.45 -8.42 7.92
CA THR A 26 -6.94 -7.74 9.12
C THR A 26 -7.12 -8.62 10.35
N ALA A 27 -6.02 -9.13 10.90
CA ALA A 27 -5.95 -9.57 12.29
C ALA A 27 -5.37 -8.42 13.12
N ALA A 28 -6.15 -7.88 14.05
CA ALA A 28 -5.71 -6.89 15.02
C ALA A 28 -5.87 -7.46 16.43
N SER A 29 -4.75 -7.66 17.13
CA SER A 29 -4.70 -7.93 18.57
C SER A 29 -4.48 -6.61 19.31
N PRO A 30 -5.20 -6.31 20.42
CA PRO A 30 -5.08 -5.01 21.08
C PRO A 30 -4.01 -4.99 22.20
N LEU A 31 -3.17 -3.95 22.18
CA LEU A 31 -2.32 -3.52 23.28
C LEU A 31 -3.15 -2.76 24.33
N LYS A 32 -2.98 -3.15 25.60
CA LYS A 32 -3.61 -2.54 26.78
C LYS A 32 -2.92 -1.23 27.15
N THR A 33 -3.66 -0.14 27.18
CA THR A 33 -3.34 1.04 28.02
C THR A 33 -4.61 1.52 28.71
N SER A 34 -4.54 1.49 30.04
CA SER A 34 -5.53 1.91 31.02
C SER A 34 -5.74 3.43 30.98
N CYS A 35 -6.98 3.88 30.84
CA CYS A 35 -7.47 5.16 31.35
C CYS A 35 -8.97 5.03 31.66
N ASN A 36 -9.28 5.12 32.95
CA ASN A 36 -10.62 5.06 33.52
C ASN A 36 -11.48 6.22 33.01
N ASN A 37 -12.66 5.90 32.48
CA ASN A 37 -13.81 6.80 32.52
C ASN A 37 -15.09 5.96 32.63
N ALA A 38 -15.79 6.16 33.76
CA ALA A 38 -17.02 5.49 34.10
C ALA A 38 -18.13 5.88 33.10
N ALA A 39 -18.58 4.92 32.29
CA ALA A 39 -19.82 4.99 31.53
C ALA A 39 -20.69 3.79 31.90
N ARG A 40 -21.93 4.09 32.31
CA ARG A 40 -22.93 3.19 32.88
C ARG A 40 -23.25 2.00 31.95
N PRO A 41 -23.61 0.83 32.50
CA PRO A 41 -23.95 -0.34 31.69
C PRO A 41 -25.25 -0.14 30.92
N VAL A 42 -25.20 -0.42 29.61
CA VAL A 42 -26.37 -0.64 28.76
C VAL A 42 -26.98 -1.98 29.15
N PRO A 43 -28.27 -2.06 29.55
CA PRO A 43 -28.88 -3.35 29.86
C PRO A 43 -29.07 -4.18 28.58
N ALA A 44 -28.78 -5.47 28.70
CA ALA A 44 -28.94 -6.48 27.66
C ALA A 44 -30.35 -6.46 27.05
N LYS A 45 -30.44 -6.69 25.73
CA LYS A 45 -31.72 -7.01 25.06
C LYS A 45 -32.28 -8.29 25.66
N ILE A 46 -33.20 -8.15 26.59
CA ILE A 46 -34.11 -9.23 27.01
C ILE A 46 -35.02 -9.48 25.80
N ARG A 47 -34.86 -10.64 25.14
CA ARG A 47 -35.91 -11.16 24.25
C ARG A 47 -37.10 -11.52 25.15
N PRO A 48 -38.31 -11.02 24.91
CA PRO A 48 -39.47 -11.47 25.68
C PRO A 48 -39.72 -12.94 25.33
N ASP A 49 -39.73 -13.78 26.37
CA ASP A 49 -40.11 -15.19 26.30
C ASP A 49 -41.59 -15.27 25.81
N PRO A 50 -41.88 -15.95 24.68
CA PRO A 50 -43.22 -16.02 24.11
C PRO A 50 -44.27 -16.60 25.07
N ASN A 51 -43.84 -17.34 26.09
CA ASN A 51 -44.73 -18.04 27.03
C ASN A 51 -44.98 -17.29 28.35
N SER A 52 -44.52 -16.03 28.48
CA SER A 52 -44.74 -15.23 29.70
C SER A 52 -46.16 -14.66 29.81
N VAL A 53 -46.85 -14.48 28.68
CA VAL A 53 -48.22 -13.92 28.63
C VAL A 53 -49.26 -14.98 29.01
N ASP A 54 -49.05 -16.25 28.63
CA ASP A 54 -49.97 -17.35 28.95
C ASP A 54 -49.92 -17.77 30.43
N ARG A 55 -48.75 -17.65 31.09
CA ARG A 55 -48.65 -17.92 32.55
C ARG A 55 -49.40 -16.89 33.40
N LEU A 56 -49.51 -15.64 32.94
CA LEU A 56 -50.27 -14.59 33.64
C LEU A 56 -51.79 -14.72 33.45
N LEU A 57 -52.24 -15.26 32.31
CA LEU A 57 -53.65 -15.54 32.07
C LEU A 57 -54.17 -16.72 32.89
N HIS A 58 -53.36 -17.77 33.11
CA HIS A 58 -53.76 -18.89 33.97
C HIS A 58 -53.69 -18.59 35.47
N ALA A 59 -52.76 -17.75 35.93
CA ALA A 59 -52.71 -17.32 37.33
C ALA A 59 -53.93 -16.47 37.74
N GLY A 60 -54.52 -15.72 36.80
CA GLY A 60 -55.73 -14.92 37.03
C GLY A 60 -57.02 -15.74 37.12
N GLN A 61 -57.08 -16.92 36.49
CA GLN A 61 -58.27 -17.78 36.49
C GLN A 61 -58.39 -18.63 37.76
N ALA A 62 -57.27 -18.98 38.41
CA ALA A 62 -57.30 -19.71 39.69
C ALA A 62 -57.80 -18.85 40.88
N ALA A 63 -57.63 -17.52 40.82
CA ALA A 63 -58.03 -16.62 41.90
C ALA A 63 -59.54 -16.31 41.95
N TYR A 64 -60.32 -16.71 40.92
CA TYR A 64 -61.76 -16.43 40.84
C TYR A 64 -62.63 -17.57 41.41
N ALA A 65 -62.05 -18.72 41.77
CA ALA A 65 -62.79 -19.92 42.18
C ALA A 65 -62.87 -20.20 43.69
N MET A 66 -62.37 -19.31 44.56
CA MET A 66 -62.57 -19.44 46.01
C MET A 66 -62.94 -18.10 46.64
N ARG A 67 -64.25 -17.87 46.82
CA ARG A 67 -64.81 -16.96 47.83
C ARG A 67 -66.30 -17.26 48.02
N SER A 68 -66.56 -18.38 48.68
CA SER A 68 -67.79 -18.62 49.42
C SER A 68 -67.48 -18.49 50.92
N PHE A 69 -68.37 -17.83 51.64
CA PHE A 69 -68.46 -17.67 53.11
C PHE A 69 -67.63 -16.57 53.82
N GLY A 70 -68.33 -15.80 54.67
CA GLY A 70 -67.78 -15.04 55.82
C GLY A 70 -67.77 -13.49 55.66
N THR A 71 -68.89 -12.82 55.86
CA THR A 71 -69.25 -11.98 57.04
C THR A 71 -68.41 -10.70 57.31
N GLN A 72 -69.10 -9.56 57.13
CA GLN A 72 -69.05 -8.32 57.93
C GLN A 72 -67.68 -7.83 58.47
N ALA A 73 -66.78 -7.44 57.57
CA ALA A 73 -65.75 -6.42 57.83
C ALA A 73 -65.19 -5.87 56.51
N ASN A 74 -66.01 -5.25 55.64
CA ASN A 74 -65.49 -4.83 54.33
C ASN A 74 -66.12 -3.60 53.68
N GLU A 75 -66.89 -2.78 54.38
CA GLU A 75 -67.52 -1.61 53.74
C GLU A 75 -66.54 -0.44 53.51
N ARG A 76 -65.50 -0.30 54.34
CA ARG A 76 -64.44 0.72 54.12
C ARG A 76 -63.34 0.27 53.14
N SER A 77 -63.01 -1.02 53.11
CA SER A 77 -61.99 -1.57 52.19
C SER A 77 -62.56 -1.89 50.80
N SER A 78 -63.86 -2.23 50.67
CA SER A 78 -64.52 -2.34 49.36
C SER A 78 -64.70 -0.97 48.70
N SER A 79 -64.96 0.09 49.47
CA SER A 79 -65.03 1.47 48.97
C SER A 79 -63.69 1.97 48.44
N ALA A 80 -62.59 1.72 49.18
CA ALA A 80 -61.24 2.08 48.74
C ALA A 80 -60.77 1.27 47.51
N ALA A 81 -61.06 -0.03 47.47
CA ALA A 81 -60.77 -0.89 46.31
C ALA A 81 -61.63 -0.53 45.09
N PHE A 82 -62.90 -0.17 45.29
CA PHE A 82 -63.81 0.30 44.24
C PHE A 82 -63.37 1.67 43.69
N LEU A 83 -62.95 2.61 44.56
CA LEU A 83 -62.34 3.88 44.14
C LEU A 83 -61.04 3.66 43.36
N GLN A 84 -60.18 2.74 43.79
CA GLN A 84 -58.98 2.37 43.03
C GLN A 84 -59.34 1.76 41.68
N SER A 85 -60.24 0.77 41.62
CA SER A 85 -60.68 0.18 40.35
C SER A 85 -61.38 1.18 39.43
N LYS A 86 -62.07 2.19 39.97
CA LYS A 86 -62.66 3.28 39.19
C LYS A 86 -61.57 4.20 38.62
N LYS A 87 -60.59 4.61 39.44
CA LYS A 87 -59.40 5.36 38.99
C LYS A 87 -58.59 4.60 37.94
N TRP A 88 -58.43 3.28 38.09
CA TRP A 88 -57.76 2.42 37.11
C TRP A 88 -58.55 2.32 35.80
N ARG A 89 -59.88 2.17 35.86
CA ARG A 89 -60.74 2.19 34.66
C ARG A 89 -60.74 3.54 33.95
N GLU A 90 -60.72 4.65 34.69
CA GLU A 90 -60.59 5.99 34.13
C GLU A 90 -59.22 6.19 33.48
N LYS A 91 -58.13 5.76 34.14
CA LYS A 91 -56.79 5.73 33.55
C LYS A 91 -56.72 4.86 32.30
N GLU A 92 -57.35 3.69 32.31
CA GLU A 92 -57.38 2.76 31.18
C GLU A 92 -58.18 3.34 30.00
N LYS A 93 -59.30 4.01 30.28
CA LYS A 93 -60.09 4.75 29.28
C LYS A 93 -59.32 5.92 28.65
N VAL A 94 -58.39 6.55 29.37
CA VAL A 94 -57.55 7.63 28.85
C VAL A 94 -56.32 7.08 28.12
N LEU A 95 -55.70 6.01 28.64
CA LEU A 95 -54.48 5.42 28.10
C LEU A 95 -54.72 4.57 26.85
N LYS A 96 -55.88 3.92 26.71
CA LYS A 96 -56.25 3.16 25.50
C LYS A 96 -56.24 4.00 24.22
N PRO A 97 -56.96 5.14 24.15
CA PRO A 97 -56.94 6.00 22.96
C PRO A 97 -55.58 6.67 22.75
N GLN A 98 -54.80 6.94 23.82
CA GLN A 98 -53.41 7.39 23.68
C GLN A 98 -52.52 6.31 23.04
N ASN A 99 -52.64 5.05 23.47
CA ASN A 99 -51.91 3.94 22.87
C ASN A 99 -52.33 3.66 21.42
N GLU A 100 -53.61 3.78 21.09
CA GLU A 100 -54.11 3.64 19.72
C GLU A 100 -53.58 4.76 18.82
N ARG A 101 -53.59 6.01 19.30
CA ARG A 101 -52.95 7.14 18.59
C ARG A 101 -51.48 6.89 18.36
N LEU A 102 -50.73 6.49 19.39
CA LEU A 102 -49.30 6.18 19.27
C LEU A 102 -49.04 5.04 18.28
N ARG A 103 -49.85 3.97 18.29
CA ARG A 103 -49.75 2.87 17.32
C ARG A 103 -50.02 3.33 15.90
N SER A 104 -51.04 4.15 15.69
CA SER A 104 -51.34 4.75 14.40
C SER A 104 -50.19 5.62 13.90
N THR A 105 -49.60 6.46 14.78
CA THR A 105 -48.43 7.28 14.44
C THR A 105 -47.22 6.42 14.06
N VAL A 106 -46.96 5.34 14.81
CA VAL A 106 -45.87 4.39 14.49
C VAL A 106 -46.09 3.72 13.13
N ASP A 107 -47.31 3.31 12.81
CA ASP A 107 -47.59 2.67 11.52
C ASP A 107 -47.55 3.65 10.34
N THR A 108 -47.93 4.92 10.54
CA THR A 108 -47.70 5.99 9.56
C THR A 108 -46.21 6.18 9.31
N TYR A 109 -45.39 6.28 10.37
CA TYR A 109 -43.93 6.40 10.23
C TYR A 109 -43.29 5.18 9.56
N LYS A 110 -43.76 3.97 9.84
CA LYS A 110 -43.29 2.76 9.14
C LYS A 110 -43.59 2.81 7.64
N LYS A 111 -44.81 3.19 7.26
CA LYS A 111 -45.22 3.34 5.86
C LYS A 111 -44.39 4.40 5.14
N GLU A 112 -44.15 5.52 5.81
CA GLU A 112 -43.34 6.61 5.26
C GLU A 112 -41.86 6.22 5.10
N LEU A 113 -41.32 5.46 6.06
CA LEU A 113 -39.96 4.93 6.00
C LEU A 113 -39.79 3.89 4.87
N GLU A 114 -40.79 3.04 4.64
CA GLU A 114 -40.82 2.11 3.50
C GLU A 114 -40.96 2.83 2.16
N ARG A 115 -41.75 3.91 2.10
CA ARG A 115 -41.83 4.78 0.93
C ARG A 115 -40.47 5.41 0.60
N LEU A 116 -39.83 6.03 1.59
CA LEU A 116 -38.52 6.68 1.43
C LEU A 116 -37.42 5.68 1.00
N LYS A 117 -37.43 4.46 1.53
CA LYS A 117 -36.52 3.39 1.10
C LYS A 117 -36.66 3.03 -0.38
N LYS A 118 -37.90 3.02 -0.90
CA LYS A 118 -38.19 2.67 -2.29
C LYS A 118 -37.91 3.83 -3.25
N GLU A 119 -38.32 5.04 -2.90
CA GLU A 119 -38.25 6.23 -3.77
C GLU A 119 -36.85 6.84 -3.83
N CYS A 120 -36.11 6.85 -2.72
CA CYS A 120 -34.89 7.67 -2.60
C CYS A 120 -33.59 6.86 -2.74
N HIS A 121 -33.66 5.62 -3.25
CA HIS A 121 -32.54 4.68 -3.34
C HIS A 121 -31.73 4.52 -2.05
N ILE A 122 -32.31 4.84 -0.88
CA ILE A 122 -31.65 4.83 0.43
C ILE A 122 -31.14 3.43 0.74
N SER A 123 -31.88 2.38 0.35
CA SER A 123 -31.43 0.99 0.48
C SER A 123 -30.07 0.73 -0.19
N LYS A 124 -29.80 1.35 -1.35
CA LYS A 124 -28.51 1.23 -2.04
C LYS A 124 -27.41 1.99 -1.30
N PHE A 125 -27.71 3.17 -0.76
CA PHE A 125 -26.75 3.93 0.05
C PHE A 125 -26.44 3.24 1.38
N LEU A 126 -27.43 2.63 2.03
CA LEU A 126 -27.23 1.82 3.23
C LEU A 126 -26.32 0.61 2.98
N ASN A 127 -26.37 0.02 1.79
CA ASN A 127 -25.40 -1.01 1.38
C ASN A 127 -23.99 -0.42 1.25
N VAL A 128 -23.83 0.79 0.69
CA VAL A 128 -22.52 1.46 0.65
C VAL A 128 -21.96 1.74 2.05
N VAL A 129 -22.81 2.14 3.00
CA VAL A 129 -22.40 2.35 4.40
C VAL A 129 -21.93 1.02 5.01
N ARG A 130 -22.69 -0.06 4.83
CA ARG A 130 -22.32 -1.40 5.31
C ARG A 130 -21.02 -1.91 4.67
N ASP A 131 -20.88 -1.74 3.36
CA ASP A 131 -19.67 -2.15 2.63
C ASP A 131 -18.44 -1.32 3.03
N SER A 132 -18.64 -0.07 3.45
CA SER A 132 -17.59 0.78 4.01
C SER A 132 -17.10 0.25 5.37
N GLU A 133 -18.01 -0.24 6.21
CA GLU A 133 -17.67 -0.92 7.47
C GLU A 133 -16.88 -2.22 7.22
N LEU A 134 -17.19 -2.93 6.14
CA LEU A 134 -16.42 -4.09 5.65
C LEU A 134 -15.11 -3.71 4.95
N ALA A 135 -14.66 -2.46 5.08
CA ALA A 135 -13.41 -1.94 4.53
C ALA A 135 -13.29 -1.94 2.99
N CYS A 136 -14.40 -2.00 2.25
CA CYS A 136 -14.36 -1.86 0.79
C CYS A 136 -13.87 -0.46 0.37
N THR A 137 -12.78 -0.41 -0.41
CA THR A 137 -12.15 0.84 -0.87
C THR A 137 -13.13 1.73 -1.64
N LYS A 138 -13.91 1.14 -2.55
CA LYS A 138 -14.88 1.88 -3.36
C LYS A 138 -15.97 2.51 -2.50
N ALA A 139 -16.49 1.75 -1.53
CA ALA A 139 -17.55 2.20 -0.65
C ALA A 139 -17.08 3.36 0.25
N LYS A 140 -15.87 3.27 0.82
CA LYS A 140 -15.27 4.34 1.62
C LYS A 140 -15.10 5.65 0.85
N ILE A 141 -14.62 5.58 -0.38
CA ILE A 141 -14.45 6.79 -1.22
C ILE A 141 -15.79 7.44 -1.50
N ILE A 142 -16.81 6.66 -1.88
CA ILE A 142 -18.16 7.18 -2.15
C ILE A 142 -18.76 7.80 -0.89
N LEU A 143 -18.61 7.14 0.26
CA LEU A 143 -19.09 7.66 1.54
C LEU A 143 -18.42 9.00 1.88
N ASP A 144 -17.10 9.12 1.68
CA ASP A 144 -16.37 10.38 1.87
C ASP A 144 -16.84 11.46 0.90
N GLN A 145 -17.25 11.13 -0.34
CA GLN A 145 -17.84 12.11 -1.26
C GLN A 145 -19.17 12.65 -0.72
N VAL A 146 -20.02 11.78 -0.18
CA VAL A 146 -21.35 12.17 0.33
C VAL A 146 -21.22 12.99 1.61
N ILE A 147 -20.39 12.55 2.56
CA ILE A 147 -20.17 13.26 3.83
C ILE A 147 -19.59 14.66 3.57
N ASN A 148 -18.66 14.77 2.62
CA ASN A 148 -17.95 16.02 2.37
C ASN A 148 -18.61 16.92 1.32
N TYR A 149 -19.73 16.52 0.71
CA TYR A 149 -20.35 17.20 -0.43
C TYR A 149 -20.62 18.71 -0.19
N LYS A 150 -21.02 19.08 1.03
CA LYS A 150 -21.23 20.49 1.46
C LYS A 150 -20.40 20.86 2.69
N ALA A 151 -19.41 20.05 3.05
CA ALA A 151 -18.62 20.29 4.24
C ALA A 151 -17.63 21.44 4.01
N LYS A 152 -17.72 22.50 4.82
CA LYS A 152 -16.73 23.59 4.81
C LYS A 152 -15.33 23.13 5.22
N LYS A 153 -15.26 22.13 6.11
CA LYS A 153 -14.03 21.50 6.58
C LYS A 153 -14.14 19.99 6.38
N PRO A 154 -13.73 19.47 5.21
CA PRO A 154 -13.91 18.06 4.91
C PRO A 154 -12.98 17.18 5.75
N ILE A 155 -13.51 16.06 6.23
CA ILE A 155 -12.79 15.04 6.98
C ILE A 155 -12.63 13.83 6.06
N TRP A 156 -11.41 13.29 5.98
CA TRP A 156 -11.07 12.26 5.02
C TRP A 156 -10.69 10.98 5.73
N SER A 157 -11.19 9.84 5.24
CA SER A 157 -10.69 8.53 5.67
C SER A 157 -9.25 8.31 5.18
N GLU A 158 -8.47 7.51 5.92
CA GLU A 158 -7.10 7.15 5.54
C GLU A 158 -7.06 6.46 4.16
N THR A 159 -8.06 5.62 3.86
CA THR A 159 -8.19 4.93 2.58
C THR A 159 -8.34 5.92 1.43
N THR A 160 -9.19 6.94 1.58
CA THR A 160 -9.37 7.97 0.55
C THR A 160 -8.11 8.81 0.37
N ILE A 161 -7.47 9.24 1.47
CA ILE A 161 -6.19 9.96 1.39
C ILE A 161 -5.14 9.15 0.62
N ARG A 162 -5.01 7.85 0.93
CA ARG A 162 -4.06 6.95 0.26
C ARG A 162 -4.32 6.86 -1.24
N GLN A 163 -5.57 6.65 -1.65
CA GLN A 163 -5.94 6.56 -3.07
C GLN A 163 -5.79 7.90 -3.79
N CYS A 164 -6.18 9.02 -3.17
CA CYS A 164 -5.96 10.35 -3.72
C CYS A 164 -4.46 10.66 -3.89
N THR A 165 -3.63 10.21 -2.95
CA THR A 165 -2.17 10.36 -3.04
C THR A 165 -1.60 9.57 -4.23
N ILE A 166 -2.05 8.33 -4.42
CA ILE A 166 -1.67 7.51 -5.59
C ILE A 166 -2.14 8.18 -6.88
N LEU A 167 -3.40 8.62 -6.94
CA LEU A 167 -3.96 9.29 -8.12
C LEU A 167 -3.19 10.57 -8.48
N HIS A 168 -2.86 11.39 -7.48
CA HIS A 168 -2.04 12.58 -7.69
C HIS A 168 -0.62 12.23 -8.16
N HIS A 169 -0.03 11.11 -7.70
CA HIS A 169 1.26 10.63 -8.19
C HIS A 169 1.19 10.14 -9.64
N LEU A 170 0.11 9.46 -10.03
CA LEU A 170 -0.10 8.99 -11.40
C LEU A 170 -0.35 10.15 -12.38
N SER A 171 -1.19 11.12 -12.00
CA SER A 171 -1.45 12.32 -12.80
C SER A 171 -1.87 13.50 -11.92
N ALA A 172 -0.90 14.34 -11.56
CA ALA A 172 -1.16 15.57 -10.81
C ALA A 172 -2.11 16.52 -11.57
N LYS A 173 -2.00 16.60 -12.90
CA LYS A 173 -2.86 17.46 -13.73
C LYS A 173 -4.32 17.03 -13.70
N SER A 174 -4.57 15.73 -13.90
CA SER A 174 -5.93 15.19 -13.86
C SER A 174 -6.55 15.35 -12.47
N TYR A 175 -5.75 15.10 -11.43
CA TYR A 175 -6.18 15.28 -10.04
C TYR A 175 -6.59 16.72 -9.74
N GLU A 176 -5.76 17.71 -10.11
CA GLU A 176 -6.05 19.12 -9.86
C GLU A 176 -7.22 19.62 -10.74
N HIS A 177 -7.37 19.12 -11.96
CA HIS A 177 -8.53 19.43 -12.80
C HIS A 177 -9.83 18.92 -12.18
N MET A 178 -9.90 17.64 -11.81
CA MET A 178 -11.10 17.05 -11.16
C MET A 178 -11.47 17.76 -9.86
N ARG A 179 -10.46 18.24 -9.12
CA ARG A 179 -10.64 19.02 -7.90
C ARG A 179 -11.16 20.43 -8.19
N THR A 180 -10.57 21.14 -9.15
CA THR A 180 -10.89 22.55 -9.45
C THR A 180 -12.29 22.67 -10.07
N GLU A 181 -12.64 21.75 -10.95
CA GLU A 181 -13.98 21.67 -11.56
C GLU A 181 -15.04 21.09 -10.60
N ASN A 182 -14.67 20.77 -9.35
CA ASN A 182 -15.54 20.15 -8.35
C ASN A 182 -16.28 18.88 -8.84
N LEU A 183 -15.67 18.13 -9.76
CA LEU A 183 -16.22 16.86 -10.23
C LEU A 183 -16.27 15.83 -9.10
N LEU A 184 -15.24 15.85 -8.25
CA LEU A 184 -15.17 15.08 -7.01
C LEU A 184 -14.58 15.93 -5.89
N SER A 185 -15.09 15.72 -4.67
CA SER A 185 -14.52 16.28 -3.46
C SER A 185 -13.22 15.55 -3.14
N PHE A 186 -12.09 16.22 -3.38
CA PHE A 186 -10.77 15.68 -3.09
C PHE A 186 -10.02 16.49 -2.02
N PRO A 187 -9.03 15.89 -1.32
CA PRO A 187 -8.10 16.62 -0.46
C PRO A 187 -7.19 17.56 -1.24
N CYS A 188 -6.78 18.68 -0.63
CA CYS A 188 -5.87 19.62 -1.28
C CYS A 188 -4.43 19.10 -1.23
N ARG A 189 -3.57 19.60 -2.11
CA ARG A 189 -2.15 19.22 -2.14
C ARG A 189 -1.44 19.39 -0.80
N ASN A 190 -1.79 20.43 -0.04
CA ASN A 190 -1.26 20.65 1.30
C ASN A 190 -1.70 19.56 2.29
N THR A 191 -2.97 19.14 2.21
CA THR A 191 -3.48 18.02 3.01
C THR A 191 -2.74 16.74 2.66
N LEU A 192 -2.64 16.39 1.37
CA LEU A 192 -1.90 15.18 0.94
C LEU A 192 -0.44 15.20 1.43
N ARG A 193 0.24 16.35 1.32
CA ARG A 193 1.61 16.53 1.80
C ARG A 193 1.73 16.38 3.31
N LYS A 194 0.75 16.87 4.08
CA LYS A 194 0.73 16.68 5.55
C LYS A 194 0.60 15.20 5.92
N TYR A 195 -0.24 14.44 5.22
CA TYR A 195 -0.43 13.01 5.45
C TYR A 195 0.78 12.16 5.02
N LEU A 196 1.42 12.52 3.90
CA LEU A 196 2.68 11.91 3.48
C LEU A 196 3.82 12.18 4.47
N GLY A 197 3.72 13.27 5.23
CA GLY A 197 4.77 13.73 6.12
C GLY A 197 5.98 14.30 5.38
N SER A 198 6.98 14.66 6.17
CA SER A 198 8.28 15.07 5.68
C SER A 198 9.08 13.82 5.32
N SER A 199 9.58 13.72 4.09
CA SER A 199 10.53 12.66 3.75
C SER A 199 11.82 12.91 4.50
N SER A 200 12.07 12.14 5.55
CA SER A 200 13.42 12.03 6.12
C SER A 200 14.28 11.20 5.19
N GLY A 201 14.48 11.57 3.92
CA GLY A 201 15.54 11.06 3.03
C GLY A 201 16.95 11.14 3.65
N GLU A 202 17.13 10.46 4.77
CA GLU A 202 18.35 9.99 5.38
C GLU A 202 18.84 8.82 4.55
N VAL A 203 20.16 8.74 4.45
CA VAL A 203 20.87 7.67 3.76
C VAL A 203 21.13 6.56 4.75
N ARG A 204 20.06 5.85 5.11
CA ARG A 204 20.12 4.73 6.05
C ARG A 204 19.07 3.72 5.67
N PHE A 205 19.28 2.48 6.08
CA PHE A 205 18.22 1.48 6.17
C PHE A 205 17.12 1.95 7.13
N SER A 206 16.21 2.77 6.58
CA SER A 206 15.23 3.55 7.32
C SER A 206 14.20 2.63 7.99
N GLU A 207 13.70 3.05 9.14
CA GLU A 207 12.57 2.41 9.82
C GLU A 207 11.34 2.30 8.89
N LEU A 208 11.14 3.27 7.99
CA LEU A 208 10.08 3.21 6.98
C LEU A 208 10.27 2.04 6.01
N ILE A 209 11.52 1.77 5.60
CA ILE A 209 11.84 0.65 4.71
C ILE A 209 11.70 -0.66 5.47
N LYS A 210 12.16 -0.75 6.72
CA LYS A 210 11.94 -1.91 7.59
C LYS A 210 10.46 -2.26 7.71
N ARG A 211 9.62 -1.28 8.02
CA ARG A 211 8.17 -1.46 8.12
C ARG A 211 7.55 -1.86 6.78
N ARG A 212 8.00 -1.25 5.68
CA ARG A 212 7.54 -1.65 4.34
C ARG A 212 7.90 -3.10 4.04
N LEU A 213 9.15 -3.50 4.26
CA LEU A 213 9.62 -4.86 4.05
C LEU A 213 8.89 -5.87 4.96
N SER A 214 8.63 -5.51 6.22
CA SER A 214 7.87 -6.35 7.16
C SER A 214 6.42 -6.55 6.72
N ALA A 215 5.74 -5.47 6.31
CA ALA A 215 4.38 -5.56 5.80
C ALA A 215 4.28 -6.37 4.50
N GLU A 216 5.31 -6.31 3.65
CA GLU A 216 5.39 -7.17 2.46
C GLU A 216 5.60 -8.62 2.87
N LEU A 217 6.48 -8.89 3.83
CA LEU A 217 6.73 -10.24 4.34
C LEU A 217 5.47 -10.89 4.94
N GLU A 218 4.64 -10.13 5.64
CA GLU A 218 3.34 -10.58 6.17
C GLU A 218 2.37 -11.02 5.05
N CYS A 219 2.44 -10.39 3.88
CA CYS A 219 1.65 -10.78 2.71
C CYS A 219 2.18 -12.05 2.02
N LEU A 220 3.40 -12.51 2.33
CA LEU A 220 4.03 -13.67 1.70
C LEU A 220 3.72 -14.95 2.50
N THR A 221 2.77 -15.73 2.01
CA THR A 221 2.37 -17.00 2.65
C THR A 221 3.36 -18.14 2.45
N THR A 222 4.03 -18.21 1.29
CA THR A 222 4.93 -19.31 0.95
C THR A 222 6.40 -18.99 1.26
N PRO A 223 7.18 -19.94 1.81
CA PRO A 223 8.60 -19.75 2.08
C PRO A 223 9.43 -19.35 0.85
N GLN A 224 9.09 -19.88 -0.32
CA GLN A 224 9.77 -19.59 -1.59
C GLN A 224 9.60 -18.13 -2.01
N SER A 225 8.49 -17.48 -1.61
CA SER A 225 8.24 -16.08 -1.93
C SER A 225 9.20 -15.12 -1.22
N LYS A 226 9.90 -15.58 -0.19
CA LYS A 226 10.90 -14.80 0.55
C LYS A 226 12.26 -14.75 -0.19
N LEU A 227 12.44 -15.58 -1.23
CA LEU A 227 13.67 -15.62 -2.02
C LEU A 227 13.74 -14.40 -2.95
N CYS A 228 14.83 -13.64 -2.83
CA CYS A 228 15.03 -12.39 -3.53
C CYS A 228 16.40 -12.32 -4.20
N SER A 229 16.46 -11.50 -5.24
CA SER A 229 17.69 -11.01 -5.87
C SER A 229 17.93 -9.57 -5.43
N LEU A 230 19.16 -9.26 -5.04
CA LEU A 230 19.60 -7.89 -4.83
C LEU A 230 20.19 -7.36 -6.13
N VAL A 231 19.70 -6.22 -6.61
CA VAL A 231 20.20 -5.55 -7.81
C VAL A 231 20.85 -4.23 -7.38
N VAL A 232 22.05 -3.97 -7.87
CA VAL A 232 22.82 -2.76 -7.56
C VAL A 232 23.10 -2.01 -8.84
N ASP A 233 22.80 -0.71 -8.84
CA ASP A 233 23.06 0.17 -9.97
C ASP A 233 23.46 1.57 -9.49
N GLU A 234 24.22 2.29 -10.29
CA GLU A 234 24.72 3.63 -10.00
C GLU A 234 24.08 4.65 -10.95
N MET A 235 23.42 5.66 -10.38
CA MET A 235 22.82 6.75 -11.15
C MET A 235 23.61 8.04 -10.96
N ARG A 236 24.05 8.66 -12.06
CA ARG A 236 24.69 9.98 -12.01
C ARG A 236 23.72 11.06 -11.54
N ILE A 237 24.15 11.89 -10.61
CA ILE A 237 23.41 13.04 -10.09
C ILE A 237 24.22 14.33 -10.27
N ARG A 238 23.54 15.48 -10.26
CA ARG A 238 24.21 16.78 -10.29
C ARG A 238 24.83 17.05 -8.93
N GLN A 239 26.11 17.38 -8.90
CA GLN A 239 26.80 17.81 -7.69
C GLN A 239 26.22 19.17 -7.25
N LYS A 240 25.54 19.19 -6.13
CA LYS A 240 24.91 20.41 -5.59
C LYS A 240 24.69 20.24 -4.09
N LEU A 241 24.98 21.29 -3.33
CA LEU A 241 24.59 21.41 -1.93
C LEU A 241 23.24 22.11 -1.85
N GLU A 242 22.24 21.50 -1.22
CA GLU A 242 20.90 22.05 -1.01
C GLU A 242 20.56 22.08 0.48
N TYR A 243 20.11 23.24 0.97
CA TYR A 243 19.64 23.38 2.34
C TYR A 243 18.20 22.84 2.48
N HIS A 244 18.03 21.84 3.33
CA HIS A 244 16.75 21.21 3.61
C HIS A 244 16.10 21.82 4.86
N LYS A 245 15.24 22.82 4.65
CA LYS A 245 14.58 23.61 5.72
C LYS A 245 13.96 22.79 6.85
N GLN A 246 13.35 21.64 6.56
CA GLN A 246 12.68 20.84 7.60
C GLN A 246 13.64 20.07 8.51
N ARG A 247 14.88 19.82 8.05
CA ARG A 247 15.91 19.13 8.83
C ARG A 247 16.95 20.09 9.37
N ASP A 248 16.87 21.37 8.97
CA ASP A 248 17.89 22.36 9.25
C ASP A 248 19.31 21.85 8.92
N ALA A 249 19.46 21.25 7.74
CA ALA A 249 20.70 20.59 7.34
C ALA A 249 20.99 20.81 5.85
N PHE A 250 22.27 20.90 5.50
CA PHE A 250 22.73 20.87 4.12
C PHE A 250 22.83 19.43 3.62
N LEU A 251 22.30 19.16 2.43
CA LEU A 251 22.33 17.86 1.76
C LEU A 251 23.12 17.98 0.46
N GLY A 252 23.93 16.98 0.11
CA GLY A 252 24.67 16.96 -1.16
C GLY A 252 26.06 16.35 -1.06
N ASP A 253 26.57 16.19 0.16
CA ASP A 253 27.84 15.53 0.40
C ASP A 253 27.74 14.02 0.20
N ILE A 254 28.91 13.37 0.09
CA ILE A 254 29.02 11.91 0.20
C ILE A 254 28.46 11.50 1.56
N ASP A 255 27.50 10.59 1.51
CA ASP A 255 26.81 10.10 2.69
C ASP A 255 26.70 8.58 2.53
N LEU A 256 27.54 7.88 3.29
CA LEU A 256 27.35 6.48 3.59
C LEU A 256 26.63 6.42 4.93
N SER A 257 25.72 5.48 5.14
CA SER A 257 24.97 5.40 6.39
C SER A 257 25.90 5.45 7.62
N ALA A 258 25.39 5.90 8.77
CA ALA A 258 26.19 6.01 9.99
C ALA A 258 26.98 4.73 10.32
N ASP A 259 26.42 3.57 9.98
CA ASP A 259 27.01 2.24 10.17
C ASP A 259 28.25 2.02 9.27
N LEU A 260 28.37 2.71 8.14
CA LEU A 260 29.44 2.57 7.14
C LEU A 260 30.35 3.81 7.03
N ASN A 261 30.05 4.91 7.74
CA ASN A 261 30.85 6.13 7.70
C ASN A 261 32.32 5.95 8.13
N HIS A 262 32.62 4.91 8.91
CA HIS A 262 33.99 4.55 9.28
C HIS A 262 34.82 4.03 8.10
N LEU A 263 34.19 3.67 6.98
CA LEU A 263 34.85 3.20 5.77
C LEU A 263 35.25 4.34 4.83
N LEU A 264 34.76 5.56 5.07
CA LEU A 264 35.14 6.74 4.30
C LEU A 264 36.54 7.21 4.69
N LEU A 265 37.32 7.59 3.68
CA LEU A 265 38.60 8.23 3.92
C LEU A 265 38.39 9.66 4.45
N ALA A 266 39.36 10.18 5.20
CA ALA A 266 39.31 11.57 5.67
C ALA A 266 39.18 12.57 4.50
N SER A 267 39.74 12.23 3.34
CA SER A 267 39.64 13.03 2.10
C SER A 267 38.23 13.10 1.52
N ASP A 268 37.36 12.13 1.81
CA ASP A 268 36.03 12.04 1.20
C ASP A 268 34.98 12.88 1.97
N LYS A 269 35.29 13.22 3.22
CA LYS A 269 34.41 14.03 4.08
C LYS A 269 34.30 15.45 3.52
N GLY A 270 33.07 15.92 3.34
CA GLY A 270 32.78 17.26 2.80
C GLY A 270 32.90 17.39 1.28
N GLN A 271 33.03 16.28 0.55
CA GLN A 271 32.96 16.31 -0.91
C GLN A 271 31.52 16.12 -1.41
N LEU A 272 31.15 16.87 -2.45
CA LEU A 272 29.84 16.73 -3.10
C LEU A 272 29.73 15.44 -3.91
N ALA A 273 28.67 14.67 -3.64
CA ALA A 273 28.35 13.44 -4.34
C ALA A 273 27.97 13.70 -5.80
N ASN A 274 28.48 12.87 -6.71
CA ASN A 274 28.18 12.91 -8.15
C ASN A 274 27.33 11.72 -8.63
N SER A 275 27.08 10.77 -7.74
CA SER A 275 26.33 9.56 -8.02
C SER A 275 25.47 9.14 -6.84
N LEU A 276 24.41 8.40 -7.15
CA LEU A 276 23.54 7.70 -6.23
C LEU A 276 23.68 6.20 -6.48
N LEU A 277 24.26 5.48 -5.52
CA LEU A 277 24.33 4.02 -5.54
C LEU A 277 23.04 3.46 -4.97
N CYS A 278 22.27 2.72 -5.77
CA CYS A 278 20.94 2.24 -5.43
C CYS A 278 20.92 0.72 -5.26
N PHE A 279 20.22 0.25 -4.23
CA PHE A 279 19.99 -1.16 -3.95
C PHE A 279 18.50 -1.47 -4.09
N LEU A 280 18.19 -2.37 -5.02
CA LEU A 280 16.83 -2.78 -5.33
C LEU A 280 16.64 -4.27 -4.99
N LEU A 281 15.74 -4.56 -4.07
CA LEU A 281 15.32 -5.92 -3.76
C LEU A 281 14.25 -6.35 -4.77
N CYS A 282 14.52 -7.42 -5.50
CA CYS A 282 13.61 -8.00 -6.48
C CYS A 282 13.22 -9.40 -6.02
N ALA A 283 11.92 -9.65 -5.85
CA ALA A 283 11.43 -10.99 -5.59
C ALA A 283 11.68 -11.91 -6.78
N LEU A 284 11.96 -13.19 -6.50
CA LEU A 284 12.13 -14.20 -7.53
C LEU A 284 10.82 -14.96 -7.85
N HIS A 285 10.02 -15.22 -6.83
CA HIS A 285 8.74 -15.92 -6.97
C HIS A 285 7.55 -14.95 -6.96
N ALA A 286 7.60 -13.92 -6.12
CA ALA A 286 6.58 -12.85 -6.08
C ALA A 286 6.90 -11.73 -7.09
N SER A 287 5.93 -10.85 -7.34
CA SER A 287 6.02 -9.76 -8.32
C SER A 287 6.23 -8.38 -7.68
N PHE A 288 7.19 -8.25 -6.76
CA PHE A 288 7.55 -6.96 -6.17
C PHE A 288 9.00 -6.56 -6.41
N LYS A 289 9.23 -5.24 -6.43
CA LYS A 289 10.54 -4.61 -6.48
C LYS A 289 10.55 -3.43 -5.52
N ILE A 290 11.45 -3.45 -4.55
CA ILE A 290 11.47 -2.48 -3.45
C ILE A 290 12.88 -1.88 -3.36
N PRO A 291 13.05 -0.55 -3.48
CA PRO A 291 14.33 0.08 -3.19
C PRO A 291 14.58 -0.04 -1.68
N VAL A 292 15.66 -0.71 -1.30
CA VAL A 292 15.97 -1.01 0.11
C VAL A 292 16.96 -0.04 0.72
N GLU A 293 17.92 0.43 -0.06
CA GLU A 293 18.88 1.42 0.41
C GLU A 293 19.47 2.18 -0.77
N TYR A 294 19.97 3.39 -0.51
CA TYR A 294 20.71 4.18 -1.48
C TYR A 294 21.80 4.94 -0.75
N PHE A 295 22.91 5.23 -1.44
CA PHE A 295 24.03 5.98 -0.88
C PHE A 295 24.49 7.08 -1.85
N PHE A 296 24.83 8.24 -1.30
CA PHE A 296 25.43 9.32 -2.07
C PHE A 296 26.94 9.09 -2.14
N THR A 297 27.47 8.98 -3.35
CA THR A 297 28.87 8.61 -3.58
C THR A 297 29.52 9.55 -4.59
N LYS A 298 30.85 9.63 -4.55
CA LYS A 298 31.65 10.35 -5.53
C LYS A 298 32.74 9.44 -6.08
N GLY A 299 32.32 8.52 -6.95
CA GLY A 299 33.13 7.35 -7.27
C GLY A 299 33.14 6.38 -6.08
N CYS A 300 33.04 5.08 -6.38
CA CYS A 300 33.08 4.03 -5.38
C CYS A 300 34.30 3.15 -5.66
N SER A 301 35.08 2.82 -4.64
CA SER A 301 36.11 1.80 -4.78
C SER A 301 35.46 0.42 -4.74
N GLY A 302 36.06 -0.58 -5.41
CA GLY A 302 35.54 -1.95 -5.38
C GLY A 302 35.44 -2.51 -3.95
N GLU A 303 36.38 -2.14 -3.08
CA GLU A 303 36.36 -2.54 -1.67
C GLU A 303 35.20 -1.91 -0.89
N LEU A 304 35.00 -0.59 -1.07
CA LEU A 304 33.89 0.10 -0.42
C LEU A 304 32.55 -0.48 -0.87
N LEU A 305 32.39 -0.69 -2.18
CA LEU A 305 31.18 -1.29 -2.74
C LEU A 305 30.93 -2.70 -2.18
N ALA A 306 31.97 -3.55 -2.09
CA ALA A 306 31.84 -4.90 -1.54
C ALA A 306 31.33 -4.88 -0.08
N LYS A 307 31.86 -3.95 0.74
CA LYS A 307 31.42 -3.79 2.15
C LYS A 307 29.98 -3.28 2.22
N THR A 308 29.60 -2.32 1.38
CA THR A 308 28.23 -1.78 1.31
C THR A 308 27.24 -2.84 0.85
N VAL A 309 27.57 -3.65 -0.16
CA VAL A 309 26.74 -4.77 -0.61
C VAL A 309 26.51 -5.77 0.53
N GLN A 310 27.57 -6.18 1.24
CA GLN A 310 27.43 -7.10 2.38
C GLN A 310 26.59 -6.51 3.51
N HIS A 311 26.69 -5.19 3.76
CA HIS A 311 25.86 -4.50 4.73
C HIS A 311 24.38 -4.57 4.36
N VAL A 312 24.02 -4.22 3.13
CA VAL A 312 22.62 -4.25 2.66
C VAL A 312 22.06 -5.68 2.69
N ILE A 313 22.88 -6.68 2.32
CA ILE A 313 22.49 -8.09 2.41
C ILE A 313 22.13 -8.46 3.85
N ARG A 314 23.00 -8.13 4.82
CA ARG A 314 22.75 -8.38 6.25
C ARG A 314 21.44 -7.74 6.72
N LYS A 315 21.28 -6.43 6.53
CA LYS A 315 20.07 -5.70 6.95
C LYS A 315 18.79 -6.25 6.34
N THR A 316 18.85 -6.70 5.09
CA THR A 316 17.68 -7.26 4.41
C THR A 316 17.33 -8.67 4.90
N GLU A 317 18.34 -9.52 5.16
CA GLU A 317 18.10 -10.84 5.74
C GLU A 317 17.67 -10.79 7.21
N GLU A 318 18.12 -9.77 7.98
CA GLU A 318 17.64 -9.50 9.34
C GLU A 318 16.12 -9.28 9.42
N VAL A 319 15.50 -8.73 8.36
CA VAL A 319 14.03 -8.56 8.29
C VAL A 319 13.32 -9.89 8.00
N GLY A 320 14.01 -10.89 7.44
CA GLY A 320 13.46 -12.22 7.15
C GLY A 320 13.37 -12.60 5.67
N PHE A 321 13.89 -11.76 4.77
CA PHE A 321 14.07 -12.13 3.36
C PHE A 321 15.33 -12.99 3.18
N ARG A 322 15.41 -13.72 2.07
CA ARG A 322 16.59 -14.54 1.74
C ARG A 322 17.18 -14.10 0.41
N ILE A 323 18.41 -13.62 0.42
CA ILE A 323 19.07 -13.13 -0.79
C ILE A 323 19.85 -14.29 -1.40
N VAL A 324 19.47 -14.68 -2.61
CA VAL A 324 20.14 -15.79 -3.32
C VAL A 324 21.03 -15.30 -4.45
N ARG A 325 20.77 -14.11 -4.99
CA ARG A 325 21.48 -13.59 -6.17
C ARG A 325 21.82 -12.11 -6.00
N LEU A 326 23.05 -11.75 -6.34
CA LEU A 326 23.50 -10.37 -6.53
C LEU A 326 23.62 -10.09 -8.03
N VAL A 327 23.05 -8.97 -8.48
CA VAL A 327 23.14 -8.51 -9.88
C VAL A 327 23.72 -7.11 -9.92
N THR A 328 24.73 -6.90 -10.74
CA THR A 328 25.31 -5.58 -11.04
C THR A 328 25.50 -5.40 -12.55
N ASP A 329 25.85 -4.20 -13.00
CA ASP A 329 26.40 -4.05 -14.35
C ASP A 329 27.83 -4.66 -14.46
N ASN A 330 28.39 -4.67 -15.67
CA ASN A 330 29.75 -5.15 -15.95
C ASN A 330 30.80 -4.02 -15.91
N HIS A 331 30.64 -3.05 -15.01
CA HIS A 331 31.62 -1.97 -14.82
C HIS A 331 32.81 -2.46 -13.98
N LYS A 332 34.01 -1.92 -14.24
CA LYS A 332 35.27 -2.35 -13.59
C LYS A 332 35.21 -2.34 -12.06
N VAL A 333 34.54 -1.34 -11.48
CA VAL A 333 34.36 -1.22 -10.03
C VAL A 333 33.49 -2.35 -9.47
N ASN A 334 32.44 -2.74 -10.19
CA ASN A 334 31.53 -3.80 -9.77
C ASN A 334 32.19 -5.18 -9.87
N ILE A 335 32.99 -5.40 -10.92
CA ILE A 335 33.84 -6.58 -11.05
C ILE A 335 34.81 -6.67 -9.86
N ALA A 336 35.55 -5.58 -9.58
CA ALA A 336 36.49 -5.55 -8.46
C ALA A 336 35.79 -5.80 -7.12
N ALA A 337 34.57 -5.29 -6.92
CA ALA A 337 33.78 -5.57 -5.72
C ALA A 337 33.41 -7.06 -5.60
N MET A 338 32.94 -7.68 -6.68
CA MET A 338 32.63 -9.10 -6.71
C MET A 338 33.88 -9.97 -6.49
N GLU A 339 35.03 -9.60 -7.06
CA GLU A 339 36.32 -10.25 -6.82
C GLU A 339 36.72 -10.17 -5.34
N LYS A 340 36.58 -8.99 -4.72
CA LYS A 340 36.86 -8.82 -3.28
C LYS A 340 35.94 -9.67 -2.40
N MET A 341 34.66 -9.80 -2.77
CA MET A 341 33.73 -10.73 -2.10
C MET A 341 34.09 -12.20 -2.33
N SER A 342 34.80 -12.51 -3.41
CA SER A 342 35.20 -13.85 -3.84
C SER A 342 36.65 -14.20 -3.48
N GLN A 343 37.24 -13.55 -2.47
CA GLN A 343 38.61 -13.78 -1.99
C GLN A 343 39.71 -13.51 -3.04
N GLY A 344 39.46 -12.58 -3.98
CA GLY A 344 40.45 -12.08 -4.93
C GLY A 344 40.32 -12.60 -6.36
N HIS A 345 39.44 -13.58 -6.63
CA HIS A 345 39.15 -14.05 -7.98
C HIS A 345 37.66 -14.09 -8.24
N LEU A 346 37.20 -13.60 -9.40
CA LEU A 346 35.77 -13.54 -9.71
C LEU A 346 35.17 -14.94 -9.83
N GLN A 347 34.24 -15.27 -8.94
CA GLN A 347 33.51 -16.53 -8.97
C GLN A 347 32.04 -16.29 -9.35
N THR A 348 31.39 -17.32 -9.92
CA THR A 348 29.95 -17.27 -10.24
C THR A 348 29.07 -17.47 -9.01
N LYS A 349 29.62 -18.07 -7.95
CA LYS A 349 28.97 -18.29 -6.67
C LYS A 349 29.99 -18.15 -5.55
N ILE A 350 29.56 -17.60 -4.42
CA ILE A 350 30.36 -17.49 -3.20
C ILE A 350 29.57 -18.02 -2.00
N ARG A 351 30.26 -18.33 -0.90
CA ARG A 351 29.58 -18.62 0.38
C ARG A 351 28.79 -17.39 0.82
N HIS A 352 27.54 -17.59 1.23
CA HIS A 352 26.66 -16.47 1.55
C HIS A 352 27.18 -15.73 2.82
N PRO A 353 27.31 -14.39 2.80
CA PRO A 353 27.98 -13.63 3.87
C PRO A 353 27.27 -13.65 5.23
N VAL A 354 25.97 -13.96 5.23
CA VAL A 354 25.15 -14.10 6.46
C VAL A 354 25.10 -15.55 6.96
N ASP A 355 25.19 -16.51 6.04
CA ASP A 355 24.95 -17.93 6.32
C ASP A 355 25.84 -18.79 5.42
N PRO A 356 27.00 -19.24 5.92
CA PRO A 356 27.96 -20.01 5.14
C PRO A 356 27.43 -21.33 4.58
N SER A 357 26.30 -21.86 5.09
CA SER A 357 25.71 -23.09 4.55
C SER A 357 25.12 -22.91 3.14
N ARG A 358 24.81 -21.67 2.75
CA ARG A 358 24.19 -21.30 1.47
C ARG A 358 25.19 -20.66 0.53
N TYR A 359 24.82 -20.60 -0.75
CA TYR A 359 25.54 -19.85 -1.77
C TYR A 359 24.81 -18.56 -2.14
N LEU A 360 25.60 -17.51 -2.40
CA LEU A 360 25.17 -16.30 -3.09
C LEU A 360 25.68 -16.38 -4.54
N PHE A 361 24.76 -16.30 -5.51
CA PHE A 361 25.10 -16.30 -6.93
C PHE A 361 25.41 -14.88 -7.40
N LEU A 362 26.57 -14.70 -8.03
CA LEU A 362 27.00 -13.42 -8.59
C LEU A 362 26.69 -13.40 -10.08
N ALA A 363 25.97 -12.37 -10.53
CA ALA A 363 25.55 -12.24 -11.92
C ALA A 363 25.70 -10.81 -12.42
N PHE A 364 25.94 -10.69 -13.72
CA PHE A 364 25.89 -9.39 -14.41
C PHE A 364 24.53 -9.20 -15.10
N ASP A 365 24.11 -7.95 -15.25
CA ASP A 365 22.92 -7.64 -16.04
C ASP A 365 23.12 -8.08 -17.50
N GLN A 366 22.30 -9.05 -17.91
CA GLN A 366 22.26 -9.58 -19.27
C GLN A 366 22.02 -8.48 -20.31
N SER A 367 21.24 -7.44 -19.97
CA SER A 367 20.96 -6.34 -20.88
C SER A 367 22.22 -5.56 -21.24
N HIS A 368 23.12 -5.35 -20.28
CA HIS A 368 24.42 -4.70 -20.49
C HIS A 368 25.37 -5.62 -21.26
N ILE A 369 25.37 -6.92 -20.96
CA ILE A 369 26.19 -7.90 -21.69
C ILE A 369 25.81 -7.91 -23.18
N ILE A 370 24.51 -8.00 -23.51
CA ILE A 370 24.03 -8.01 -24.89
C ILE A 370 24.38 -6.70 -25.60
N LYS A 371 24.23 -5.54 -24.94
CA LYS A 371 24.64 -4.24 -25.48
C LYS A 371 26.14 -4.22 -25.79
N ASN A 372 26.97 -4.74 -24.89
CA ASN A 372 28.42 -4.80 -25.07
C ASN A 372 28.80 -5.73 -26.24
N ILE A 373 28.22 -6.92 -26.32
CA ILE A 373 28.42 -7.86 -27.45
C ILE A 373 28.05 -7.18 -28.76
N ARG A 374 26.88 -6.52 -28.83
CA ARG A 374 26.45 -5.78 -30.01
C ARG A 374 27.45 -4.69 -30.39
N SER A 375 27.93 -3.90 -29.44
CA SER A 375 28.90 -2.83 -29.70
C SER A 375 30.25 -3.38 -30.19
N GLN A 376 30.73 -4.50 -29.60
CA GLN A 376 31.95 -5.17 -30.08
C GLN A 376 31.75 -5.76 -31.48
N PHE A 377 30.61 -6.40 -31.76
CA PHE A 377 30.29 -6.94 -33.08
C PHE A 377 30.24 -5.86 -34.17
N LEU A 378 29.74 -4.66 -33.86
CA LEU A 378 29.68 -3.55 -34.83
C LEU A 378 31.03 -2.87 -35.07
N SER A 379 31.92 -2.85 -34.07
CA SER A 379 33.21 -2.15 -34.11
C SER A 379 34.38 -3.04 -34.51
N LYS A 380 34.30 -4.35 -34.23
CA LYS A 380 35.39 -5.31 -34.43
C LYS A 380 34.92 -6.51 -35.25
N GLN A 381 35.90 -7.22 -35.81
CA GLN A 381 35.66 -8.53 -36.40
C GLN A 381 35.81 -9.58 -35.31
N ILE A 382 34.83 -10.47 -35.20
CA ILE A 382 34.85 -11.57 -34.23
C ILE A 382 35.41 -12.79 -34.97
N ALA A 383 36.58 -13.25 -34.55
CA ALA A 383 37.20 -14.46 -35.08
C ALA A 383 36.84 -15.64 -34.19
N CYS A 384 36.05 -16.57 -34.73
CA CYS A 384 35.88 -17.92 -34.19
C CYS A 384 36.51 -18.91 -35.19
N GLN A 385 35.84 -20.02 -35.52
CA GLN A 385 36.24 -20.92 -36.61
C GLN A 385 36.09 -20.26 -38.01
N GLN A 386 35.13 -19.34 -38.13
CA GLN A 386 34.91 -18.51 -39.32
C GLN A 386 34.81 -17.04 -38.91
N LYS A 387 35.04 -16.15 -39.88
CA LYS A 387 35.07 -14.71 -39.66
C LYS A 387 33.66 -14.13 -39.58
N ILE A 388 33.25 -13.67 -38.40
CA ILE A 388 31.94 -13.05 -38.17
C ILE A 388 32.12 -11.53 -38.19
N SER A 389 31.45 -10.86 -39.13
CA SER A 389 31.62 -9.43 -39.38
C SER A 389 30.29 -8.70 -39.53
N ALA A 390 30.18 -7.51 -38.94
CA ALA A 390 29.03 -6.62 -39.12
C ALA A 390 28.92 -6.01 -40.54
N VAL A 391 29.89 -6.24 -41.43
CA VAL A 391 29.83 -5.82 -42.83
C VAL A 391 28.62 -6.44 -43.54
N TYR A 392 28.39 -7.74 -43.36
CA TYR A 392 27.23 -8.41 -43.95
C TYR A 392 25.90 -7.83 -43.45
N LEU A 393 25.84 -7.40 -42.19
CA LEU A 393 24.66 -6.73 -41.64
C LEU A 393 24.46 -5.34 -42.28
N LYS A 394 25.54 -4.60 -42.53
CA LYS A 394 25.52 -3.30 -43.23
C LYS A 394 25.07 -3.47 -44.69
N ASP A 395 25.55 -4.50 -45.36
CA ASP A 395 25.19 -4.78 -46.74
C ASP A 395 23.74 -5.26 -46.86
N LEU A 396 23.29 -6.13 -45.95
CA LEU A 396 21.87 -6.48 -45.84
C LEU A 396 20.99 -5.24 -45.63
N TYR A 397 21.43 -4.31 -44.78
CA TYR A 397 20.73 -3.05 -44.58
C TYR A 397 20.69 -2.19 -45.86
N ARG A 398 21.78 -2.13 -46.64
CA ARG A 398 21.83 -1.42 -47.94
C ARG A 398 20.95 -2.09 -48.99
N MET A 399 20.98 -3.41 -49.11
CA MET A 399 20.19 -4.16 -50.10
C MET A 399 18.68 -3.96 -49.92
N GLN A 400 18.20 -3.79 -48.69
CA GLN A 400 16.79 -3.52 -48.40
C GLN A 400 16.42 -2.02 -48.44
N GLN A 401 17.37 -1.12 -48.70
CA GLN A 401 17.06 0.31 -48.91
C GLN A 401 16.36 0.45 -50.26
N GLY A 402 15.12 0.96 -50.26
CA GLY A 402 14.30 1.14 -51.45
C GLY A 402 13.33 0.00 -51.77
N SER A 403 13.46 -1.16 -51.11
CA SER A 403 12.46 -2.24 -51.27
C SER A 403 11.14 -1.89 -50.57
N LEU A 404 10.02 -2.15 -51.26
CA LEU A 404 8.67 -2.01 -50.71
C LEU A 404 8.43 -3.00 -49.56
N VAL A 405 8.98 -4.21 -49.70
CA VAL A 405 8.91 -5.28 -48.70
C VAL A 405 10.31 -5.55 -48.16
N LYS A 406 10.50 -5.31 -46.87
CA LYS A 406 11.79 -5.55 -46.20
C LYS A 406 11.80 -6.94 -45.57
N PRO A 407 12.68 -7.86 -46.00
CA PRO A 407 12.81 -9.18 -45.39
C PRO A 407 13.15 -9.09 -43.89
N VAL A 408 13.95 -8.09 -43.49
CA VAL A 408 14.30 -7.82 -42.08
C VAL A 408 13.68 -6.51 -41.61
N ARG A 409 12.38 -6.56 -41.32
CA ARG A 409 11.55 -5.39 -40.96
C ARG A 409 12.11 -4.51 -39.84
N PHE A 410 12.71 -5.11 -38.81
CA PHE A 410 13.16 -4.38 -37.62
C PHE A 410 14.58 -3.81 -37.75
N LEU A 411 15.33 -4.13 -38.81
CA LEU A 411 16.68 -3.63 -39.03
C LEU A 411 16.63 -2.18 -39.54
N THR A 412 16.75 -1.23 -38.60
CA THR A 412 16.80 0.21 -38.91
C THR A 412 18.24 0.75 -38.93
N ARG A 413 18.43 1.95 -39.49
CA ARG A 413 19.73 2.65 -39.48
C ARG A 413 20.37 2.69 -38.09
N LYS A 414 19.55 2.88 -37.04
CA LYS A 414 20.00 2.97 -35.64
C LYS A 414 20.60 1.68 -35.09
N HIS A 415 20.25 0.52 -35.67
CA HIS A 415 20.83 -0.76 -35.27
C HIS A 415 22.23 -0.96 -35.85
N VAL A 416 22.46 -0.41 -37.05
CA VAL A 416 23.72 -0.56 -37.81
C VAL A 416 24.71 0.56 -37.49
N TYR A 417 24.19 1.77 -37.31
CA TYR A 417 24.92 2.98 -36.97
C TYR A 417 24.30 3.55 -35.68
N PRO A 418 24.60 2.95 -34.51
CA PRO A 418 24.16 3.48 -33.24
C PRO A 418 24.73 4.90 -33.08
N SER A 419 23.88 5.83 -32.65
CA SER A 419 24.35 7.18 -32.27
C SER A 419 24.95 7.08 -30.87
N ASP A 420 26.18 7.54 -30.70
CA ASP A 420 26.81 7.65 -29.37
C ASP A 420 26.05 8.73 -28.58
N LYS A 421 24.99 8.31 -27.89
CA LYS A 421 24.37 9.10 -26.83
C LYS A 421 24.95 8.58 -25.52
N HIS A 422 26.09 9.16 -25.14
CA HIS A 422 26.58 9.13 -23.78
C HIS A 422 25.72 10.02 -22.88
#